data_AF-A0A381VSW8-F1
#
_entry.id   AF-A0A381VSW8-F1
#
_cell.length_a   1.000
_cell.length_b   1.000
_cell.length_c   1.000
_cell.angle_alpha   90.00
_cell.angle_beta   90.00
_cell.angle_gamma   90.00
#
_symmetry.space_group_name_H-M   'P 1'
#
loop_
_entity.id
_entity.type
_entity.pdbx_description
1 polymer ?
#
loop_
_entity_poly.entity_id
_entity_poly.type
_entity_poly.pdbx_seq_one_letter_code
_entity_poly.pdbx_strand_id
1 'polypeptide(L)'
;MFSPTFCLAKWHHTTIYLATGETHSCYHPAPHPIPLEELKDNPSALHNTKEKKEQRKQMLCGEKPEGCSYCWKIEAMGDSYISDRHIKTASIFTPGRVQEIQNADDDFNIDPEYIEISFSNECNFKCGYCHPKASSRYWKEIEDHGPYKMSSTHRQDIDWFKV
;
A
#
# COMPACT_ATOMS: atom_id res chain seq x y z
N MET A 1 -25.98 -3.63 -1.19
CA MET A 1 -25.31 -2.57 -0.40
C MET A 1 -23.91 -3.08 -0.11
N PHE A 2 -22.87 -2.35 -0.52
CA PHE A 2 -21.49 -2.77 -0.32
C PHE A 2 -21.10 -2.54 1.16
N SER A 3 -20.22 -3.38 1.71
CA SER A 3 -19.76 -3.27 3.11
C SER A 3 -19.30 -1.85 3.49
N PRO A 4 -19.59 -1.37 4.71
CA PRO A 4 -19.20 -0.03 5.17
C PRO A 4 -17.68 0.19 5.22
N THR A 5 -16.88 -0.88 5.30
CA THR A 5 -15.40 -0.81 5.35
C THR A 5 -14.74 -0.91 3.99
N PHE A 6 -15.52 -1.00 2.91
CA PHE A 6 -15.01 -1.13 1.56
C PHE A 6 -14.15 0.06 1.08
N CYS A 7 -13.18 -0.23 0.22
CA CYS A 7 -12.30 0.76 -0.38
C CYS A 7 -11.83 0.27 -1.76
N LEU A 8 -12.29 0.87 -2.86
CA LEU A 8 -11.90 0.43 -4.22
C LEU A 8 -10.39 0.44 -4.46
N ALA A 9 -9.63 1.30 -3.77
CA ALA A 9 -8.17 1.35 -3.94
C ALA A 9 -7.49 0.02 -3.54
N LYS A 10 -8.04 -0.73 -2.58
CA LYS A 10 -7.49 -2.04 -2.20
C LYS A 10 -7.52 -3.08 -3.34
N TRP A 11 -8.42 -2.88 -4.30
CA TRP A 11 -8.62 -3.75 -5.45
C TRP A 11 -7.94 -3.23 -6.72
N HIS A 12 -7.95 -1.92 -6.98
CA HIS A 12 -7.48 -1.41 -8.28
C HIS A 12 -6.16 -0.65 -8.24
N HIS A 13 -5.55 -0.47 -7.07
CA HIS A 13 -4.26 0.20 -6.94
C HIS A 13 -3.18 -0.75 -6.45
N THR A 14 -1.99 -0.67 -7.02
CA THR A 14 -0.83 -1.38 -6.53
C THR A 14 0.41 -0.52 -6.67
N THR A 15 1.25 -0.54 -5.64
CA THR A 15 2.64 -0.08 -5.76
C THR A 15 3.54 -1.29 -5.55
N ILE A 16 4.54 -1.45 -6.41
CA ILE A 16 5.49 -2.55 -6.39
C ILE A 16 6.89 -1.96 -6.28
N TYR A 17 7.62 -2.39 -5.25
CA TYR A 17 9.01 -2.01 -5.02
C TYR A 17 9.90 -3.18 -5.44
N LEU A 18 10.45 -3.13 -6.65
CA LEU A 18 11.23 -4.24 -7.21
C LEU A 18 12.57 -4.45 -6.49
N ALA A 19 13.20 -3.37 -6.01
CA ALA A 19 14.45 -3.46 -5.26
C ALA A 19 14.29 -4.21 -3.93
N THR A 20 13.20 -3.94 -3.20
CA THR A 20 12.94 -4.55 -1.89
C THR A 20 12.05 -5.79 -1.95
N GLY A 21 11.45 -6.08 -3.11
CA GLY A 21 10.51 -7.18 -3.29
C GLY A 21 9.21 -7.01 -2.53
N GLU A 22 8.75 -5.77 -2.35
CA GLU A 22 7.56 -5.45 -1.53
C GLU A 22 6.41 -4.87 -2.35
N THR A 23 5.21 -4.90 -1.78
CA THR A 23 4.03 -4.30 -2.39
C THR A 23 3.05 -3.76 -1.35
N HIS A 24 2.19 -2.83 -1.77
CA HIS A 24 0.94 -2.49 -1.08
C HIS A 24 -0.11 -2.02 -2.09
N SER A 25 -1.36 -1.83 -1.65
CA SER A 25 -2.43 -1.31 -2.51
C SER A 25 -2.75 0.17 -2.25
N CYS A 26 -2.10 0.80 -1.28
CA CYS A 26 -2.29 2.20 -0.91
C CYS A 26 -1.02 2.67 -0.20
N TYR A 27 -0.72 3.97 -0.26
CA TYR A 27 0.48 4.56 0.36
C TYR A 27 0.42 4.66 1.89
N HIS A 28 -0.76 4.49 2.50
CA HIS A 28 -0.93 4.54 3.96
C HIS A 28 -0.50 3.26 4.68
N PRO A 29 -0.92 2.06 4.25
CA PRO A 29 -0.36 0.82 4.78
C PRO A 29 1.14 0.73 4.57
N ALA A 30 1.84 0.19 5.57
CA ALA A 30 3.20 -0.29 5.36
C ALA A 30 3.22 -1.31 4.21
N PRO A 31 4.22 -1.26 3.32
CA PRO A 31 4.40 -2.31 2.32
C PRO A 31 4.78 -3.62 3.00
N HIS A 32 4.41 -4.74 2.38
CA HIS A 32 4.77 -6.09 2.83
C HIS A 32 5.53 -6.84 1.73
N PRO A 33 6.36 -7.84 2.09
CA PRO A 33 7.07 -8.64 1.11
C PRO A 33 6.12 -9.42 0.20
N ILE A 34 6.47 -9.52 -1.09
CA ILE A 34 5.78 -10.40 -2.04
C ILE A 34 6.36 -11.81 -1.85
N PRO A 35 5.59 -12.80 -1.37
CA PRO A 35 6.15 -14.12 -1.10
C PRO A 35 6.60 -14.81 -2.40
N LEU A 36 7.87 -15.17 -2.51
CA LEU A 36 8.41 -15.81 -3.72
C LEU A 36 7.71 -17.13 -4.04
N GLU A 37 7.30 -17.88 -3.03
CA GLU A 37 6.52 -19.11 -3.19
C GLU A 37 5.15 -18.87 -3.84
N GLU A 38 4.52 -17.72 -3.59
CA GLU A 38 3.27 -17.35 -4.27
C GLU A 38 3.52 -16.95 -5.73
N LEU A 39 4.68 -16.37 -6.04
CA LEU A 39 5.02 -15.94 -7.40
C LEU A 39 5.38 -17.08 -8.36
N LYS A 40 5.88 -18.22 -7.86
CA LYS A 40 6.40 -19.33 -8.69
C LYS A 40 5.44 -19.74 -9.81
N ASP A 41 4.17 -19.90 -9.45
CA ASP A 41 3.12 -20.36 -10.36
C ASP A 41 1.98 -19.32 -10.54
N ASN A 42 2.10 -18.15 -9.91
CA ASN A 42 1.09 -17.10 -9.95
C ASN A 42 1.73 -15.69 -10.02
N PRO A 43 2.02 -15.17 -11.22
CA PRO A 43 2.59 -13.83 -11.38
C PRO A 43 1.66 -12.73 -10.86
N SER A 44 0.34 -12.99 -10.77
CA SER A 44 -0.60 -12.02 -10.21
C SER A 44 -0.37 -11.76 -8.72
N ALA A 45 0.40 -12.61 -8.01
CA ALA A 45 0.77 -12.39 -6.61
C ALA A 45 1.51 -11.07 -6.37
N LEU A 46 2.05 -10.41 -7.41
CA LEU A 46 2.51 -9.01 -7.34
C LEU A 46 1.43 -8.05 -6.78
N HIS A 47 0.16 -8.33 -7.07
CA HIS A 47 -0.98 -7.56 -6.56
C HIS A 47 -1.95 -8.40 -5.71
N ASN A 48 -2.00 -9.70 -5.94
CA ASN A 48 -2.95 -10.65 -5.36
C ASN A 48 -2.30 -11.58 -4.34
N THR A 49 -1.33 -11.07 -3.56
CA THR A 49 -0.77 -11.83 -2.41
C THR A 49 -1.90 -12.30 -1.49
N LYS A 50 -1.73 -13.46 -0.83
CA LYS A 50 -2.69 -13.96 0.16
C LYS A 50 -3.04 -12.92 1.23
N GLU A 51 -2.04 -12.16 1.70
CA GLU A 51 -2.27 -11.07 2.68
C GLU A 51 -3.26 -10.01 2.17
N LYS A 52 -3.08 -9.51 0.95
CA LYS A 52 -3.99 -8.53 0.34
C LYS A 52 -5.39 -9.10 0.16
N LYS A 53 -5.51 -10.36 -0.27
CA LYS A 53 -6.81 -11.00 -0.44
C LYS A 53 -7.55 -11.18 0.89
N GLU A 54 -6.84 -11.56 1.95
CA GLU A 54 -7.41 -11.64 3.29
C GLU A 54 -7.89 -10.26 3.77
N GLN A 55 -7.10 -9.20 3.57
CA GLN A 55 -7.54 -7.84 3.91
C GLN A 55 -8.79 -7.39 3.11
N ARG A 56 -8.91 -7.80 1.83
CA ARG A 56 -10.09 -7.54 1.01
C ARG A 56 -11.31 -8.29 1.54
N LYS A 57 -11.13 -9.57 1.91
CA LYS A 57 -12.17 -10.39 2.52
C LYS A 57 -12.68 -9.78 3.83
N GLN A 58 -11.78 -9.36 4.71
CA GLN A 58 -12.12 -8.62 5.93
C GLN A 58 -12.98 -7.39 5.60
N MET A 59 -12.57 -6.58 4.62
CA MET A 59 -13.36 -5.42 4.19
C MET A 59 -14.74 -5.81 3.64
N LEU A 60 -14.87 -6.91 2.90
CA LEU A 60 -16.17 -7.39 2.41
C LEU A 60 -17.09 -7.85 3.55
N CYS A 61 -16.51 -8.41 4.62
CA CYS A 61 -17.23 -8.82 5.84
C CYS A 61 -17.56 -7.66 6.79
N GLY A 62 -17.18 -6.42 6.48
CA GLY A 62 -17.40 -5.27 7.37
C GLY A 62 -16.33 -5.09 8.44
N GLU A 63 -15.24 -5.85 8.36
CA GLU A 63 -14.11 -5.75 9.27
C GLU A 63 -13.13 -4.66 8.82
N LYS A 64 -12.32 -4.19 9.77
CA LYS A 64 -11.36 -3.10 9.58
C LYS A 64 -9.93 -3.67 9.59
N PRO A 65 -9.33 -3.99 8.42
CA PRO A 65 -7.96 -4.50 8.37
C PRO A 65 -6.97 -3.53 9.00
N GLU A 66 -6.01 -4.07 9.76
CA GLU A 66 -5.05 -3.30 10.56
C GLU A 66 -4.21 -2.32 9.70
N GLY A 67 -3.78 -2.75 8.52
CA GLY A 67 -3.00 -1.92 7.59
C GLY A 67 -3.73 -0.65 7.13
N CYS A 68 -5.05 -0.54 7.31
CA CYS A 68 -5.83 0.65 6.96
C CYS A 68 -6.07 1.58 8.17
N SER A 69 -5.34 1.39 9.27
CA SER A 69 -5.52 2.13 10.53
C SER A 69 -5.53 3.66 10.38
N TYR A 70 -4.79 4.22 9.42
CA TYR A 70 -4.85 5.65 9.13
C TYR A 70 -6.29 6.10 8.82
N CYS A 71 -6.97 5.44 7.87
CA CYS A 71 -8.33 5.79 7.49
C CYS A 71 -9.32 5.57 8.65
N TRP A 72 -9.13 4.50 9.42
CA TRP A 72 -9.96 4.20 10.59
C TRP A 72 -9.84 5.25 11.69
N LYS A 73 -8.63 5.77 11.93
CA LYS A 73 -8.39 6.84 12.90
C LYS A 73 -9.08 8.14 12.47
N ILE A 74 -9.00 8.50 11.19
CA ILE A 74 -9.70 9.68 10.66
C ILE A 74 -11.22 9.54 10.83
N GLU A 75 -11.79 8.38 10.44
CA GLU A 75 -13.24 8.14 10.57
C GLU A 75 -13.71 8.08 12.03
N ALA A 76 -12.85 7.69 12.96
CA ALA A 76 -13.16 7.69 14.38
C ALA A 76 -13.22 9.10 15.01
N MET A 77 -12.79 10.15 14.30
CA MET A 77 -12.85 11.54 14.79
C MET A 77 -14.26 12.14 14.69
N GLY A 78 -15.18 11.51 13.96
CA GLY A 78 -16.58 11.90 13.84
C GLY A 78 -17.07 11.93 12.38
N ASP A 79 -18.39 12.06 12.20
CA ASP A 79 -19.06 11.87 10.90
C ASP A 79 -18.67 12.91 9.82
N SER A 80 -18.13 14.07 10.22
CA SER A 80 -17.64 15.09 9.29
C SER A 80 -16.24 14.81 8.73
N TYR A 81 -15.53 13.81 9.26
CA TYR A 81 -14.18 13.47 8.84
C TYR A 81 -14.19 12.40 7.74
N ILE A 82 -13.78 12.82 6.54
CA ILE A 82 -13.71 11.95 5.37
C ILE A 82 -12.28 11.43 5.23
N SER A 83 -12.10 10.11 5.32
CA SER A 83 -10.80 9.47 5.10
C SER A 83 -10.45 9.34 3.62
N ASP A 84 -9.16 9.18 3.34
CA ASP A 84 -8.65 8.98 1.97
C ASP A 84 -9.27 7.78 1.27
N ARG A 85 -9.72 6.73 2.00
CA ARG A 85 -10.38 5.58 1.37
C ARG A 85 -11.68 6.00 0.67
N HIS A 86 -12.44 6.92 1.25
CA HIS A 86 -13.68 7.43 0.68
C HIS A 86 -13.38 8.29 -0.56
N ILE A 87 -12.39 9.19 -0.44
CA ILE A 87 -11.96 10.07 -1.53
C ILE A 87 -11.44 9.24 -2.71
N LYS A 88 -10.55 8.27 -2.45
CA LYS A 88 -10.00 7.36 -3.47
C LYS A 88 -11.11 6.55 -4.12
N THR A 89 -11.99 5.95 -3.32
CA THR A 89 -13.13 5.17 -3.83
C THR A 89 -14.01 6.02 -4.74
N ALA A 90 -14.38 7.24 -4.33
CA ALA A 90 -15.16 8.15 -5.16
C ALA A 90 -14.44 8.51 -6.47
N SER A 91 -13.12 8.75 -6.42
CA SER A 91 -12.34 9.15 -7.60
C SER A 91 -12.19 8.06 -8.67
N ILE A 92 -12.29 6.79 -8.29
CA ILE A 92 -12.14 5.64 -9.18
C ILE A 92 -13.44 4.81 -9.28
N PHE A 93 -14.56 5.33 -8.81
CA PHE A 93 -15.81 4.60 -8.85
C PHE A 93 -16.29 4.45 -10.30
N THR A 94 -16.53 3.21 -10.71
CA THR A 94 -17.37 2.90 -11.86
C THR A 94 -18.31 1.76 -11.49
N PRO A 95 -19.54 1.71 -12.03
CA PRO A 95 -20.43 0.57 -11.80
C PRO A 95 -19.78 -0.78 -12.18
N GLY A 96 -18.98 -0.80 -13.25
CA GLY A 96 -18.28 -2.00 -13.71
C GLY A 96 -17.26 -2.54 -12.70
N ARG A 97 -16.41 -1.68 -12.12
CA ARG A 97 -15.44 -2.07 -11.08
C ARG A 97 -16.12 -2.68 -9.85
N VAL A 98 -17.24 -2.10 -9.44
CA VAL A 98 -18.01 -2.62 -8.30
C VAL A 98 -18.67 -3.96 -8.63
N GLN A 99 -19.24 -4.09 -9.83
CA GLN A 99 -19.87 -5.33 -10.29
C GLN A 99 -18.88 -6.48 -10.43
N GLU A 100 -17.66 -6.21 -10.93
CA GLU A 100 -16.57 -7.19 -11.00
C GLU A 100 -16.31 -7.79 -9.62
N ILE A 101 -16.15 -6.95 -8.58
CA ILE A 101 -15.88 -7.41 -7.23
C ILE A 101 -17.09 -8.12 -6.60
N GLN A 102 -18.32 -7.68 -6.90
CA GLN A 102 -19.55 -8.31 -6.38
C GLN A 102 -19.81 -9.70 -6.93
N ASN A 103 -19.43 -9.92 -8.19
CA ASN A 103 -19.71 -11.16 -8.91
C ASN A 103 -18.58 -12.17 -8.80
N ALA A 104 -17.47 -11.80 -8.16
CA ALA A 104 -16.29 -12.64 -8.03
C ALA A 104 -16.33 -13.53 -6.79
N ASP A 105 -15.63 -14.66 -6.86
CA ASP A 105 -15.45 -15.58 -5.74
C ASP A 105 -14.54 -14.98 -4.65
N ASP A 106 -14.62 -15.46 -3.40
CA ASP A 106 -13.88 -14.93 -2.24
C ASP A 106 -12.35 -14.80 -2.45
N ASP A 107 -11.75 -15.66 -3.27
CA ASP A 107 -10.29 -15.72 -3.52
C ASP A 107 -9.92 -15.29 -4.96
N PHE A 108 -10.76 -14.49 -5.62
CA PHE A 108 -10.46 -14.06 -6.99
C PHE A 108 -9.20 -13.20 -7.09
N ASN A 109 -8.49 -13.34 -8.21
CA ASN A 109 -7.45 -12.40 -8.60
C ASN A 109 -8.10 -11.22 -9.31
N ILE A 110 -7.61 -10.01 -9.03
CA ILE A 110 -8.02 -8.81 -9.76
C ILE A 110 -6.81 -8.17 -10.41
N ASP A 111 -7.00 -7.59 -11.60
CA ASP A 111 -5.95 -6.83 -12.27
C ASP A 111 -6.03 -5.36 -11.83
N PRO A 112 -4.95 -4.80 -11.26
CA PRO A 112 -4.96 -3.40 -10.84
C PRO A 112 -4.90 -2.49 -12.07
N GLU A 113 -5.67 -1.40 -12.03
CA GLU A 113 -5.70 -0.40 -13.10
C GLU A 113 -4.75 0.77 -12.85
N TYR A 114 -4.37 0.98 -11.58
CA TYR A 114 -3.38 1.97 -11.17
C TYR A 114 -2.15 1.23 -10.65
N ILE A 115 -1.09 1.22 -11.45
CA ILE A 115 0.15 0.52 -11.13
C ILE A 115 1.27 1.54 -10.99
N GLU A 116 1.89 1.57 -9.81
CA GLU A 116 3.12 2.28 -9.53
C GLU A 116 4.26 1.27 -9.36
N ILE A 117 5.39 1.49 -10.05
CA ILE A 117 6.54 0.60 -10.00
C ILE A 117 7.78 1.40 -9.63
N SER A 118 8.40 1.02 -8.52
CA SER A 118 9.72 1.50 -8.13
C SER A 118 10.76 0.45 -8.50
N PHE A 119 11.61 0.77 -9.47
CA PHE A 119 12.63 -0.16 -9.99
C PHE A 119 13.87 -0.26 -9.10
N SER A 120 14.27 0.84 -8.48
CA SER A 120 15.47 0.93 -7.66
C SER A 120 15.34 2.08 -6.66
N ASN A 121 16.25 2.13 -5.69
CA ASN A 121 16.46 3.32 -4.88
C ASN A 121 17.50 4.28 -5.50
N GLU A 122 17.89 4.12 -6.77
CA GLU A 122 18.96 4.92 -7.35
C GLU A 122 18.47 6.36 -7.58
N CYS A 123 18.88 7.26 -6.69
CA CYS A 123 18.70 8.69 -6.79
C CYS A 123 19.92 9.37 -6.17
N ASN A 124 20.40 10.41 -6.84
CA ASN A 124 21.63 11.09 -6.48
C ASN A 124 21.42 12.30 -5.54
N PHE A 125 20.21 12.50 -5.01
CA PHE A 125 19.86 13.64 -4.15
C PHE A 125 19.54 13.21 -2.71
N LYS A 126 19.68 14.15 -1.77
CA LYS A 126 19.35 14.00 -0.34
C LYS A 126 18.27 15.00 0.07
N CYS A 127 17.14 14.99 -0.65
CA CYS A 127 16.08 15.98 -0.43
C CYS A 127 15.43 15.80 0.95
N GLY A 128 15.23 16.90 1.69
CA GLY A 128 14.71 16.85 3.06
C GLY A 128 13.28 16.31 3.20
N TYR A 129 12.51 16.23 2.12
CA TYR A 129 11.18 15.61 2.10
C TYR A 129 11.20 14.12 1.72
N CYS A 130 12.37 13.59 1.34
CA CYS A 130 12.53 12.21 0.87
C CYS A 130 12.85 11.26 2.03
N HIS A 131 13.03 9.98 1.72
CA HIS A 131 13.41 8.92 2.65
C HIS A 131 14.59 8.11 2.09
N PRO A 132 15.50 7.57 2.92
CA PRO A 132 16.62 6.72 2.48
C PRO A 132 16.21 5.54 1.57
N LYS A 133 14.97 5.05 1.72
CA LYS A 133 14.39 4.00 0.86
C LYS A 133 14.26 4.41 -0.62
N ALA A 134 14.21 5.71 -0.91
CA ALA A 134 14.00 6.24 -2.26
C ALA A 134 15.27 6.91 -2.84
N SER A 135 16.40 6.88 -2.13
CA SER A 135 17.65 7.47 -2.61
C SER A 135 18.88 6.77 -2.06
N SER A 136 19.72 6.23 -2.94
CA SER A 136 20.99 5.58 -2.63
C SER A 136 22.00 6.56 -2.03
N ARG A 137 21.97 7.84 -2.42
CA ARG A 137 22.80 8.87 -1.77
C ARG A 137 22.31 9.25 -0.38
N TYR A 138 21.00 9.24 -0.18
CA TYR A 138 20.45 9.48 1.14
C TYR A 138 20.70 8.27 2.06
N TRP A 139 20.53 7.05 1.55
CA TRP A 139 20.93 5.84 2.26
C TRP A 139 22.38 5.93 2.77
N LYS A 140 23.31 6.29 1.87
CA LYS A 140 24.73 6.41 2.22
C LYS A 140 24.99 7.47 3.30
N GLU A 141 24.26 8.60 3.26
CA GLU A 141 24.32 9.62 4.31
C GLU A 141 23.96 9.05 5.69
N ILE A 142 22.89 8.26 5.76
CA ILE A 142 22.45 7.68 7.03
C ILE A 142 23.45 6.63 7.54
N GLU A 143 24.09 5.86 6.64
CA GLU A 143 25.18 4.96 7.02
C GLU A 143 26.38 5.71 7.61
N ASP A 144 26.79 6.80 6.96
CA ASP A 144 28.03 7.50 7.29
C ASP A 144 27.87 8.46 8.50
N HIS A 145 26.68 9.02 8.69
CA HIS A 145 26.42 10.09 9.67
C HIS A 145 25.31 9.78 10.66
N GLY A 146 24.56 8.70 10.47
CA GLY A 146 23.40 8.35 11.27
C GLY A 146 22.11 9.10 10.87
N PRO A 147 20.97 8.72 11.46
CA PRO A 147 19.66 9.23 11.08
C PRO A 147 19.43 10.68 11.49
N TYR A 148 18.70 11.42 10.65
CA TYR A 148 18.25 12.77 10.97
C TYR A 148 17.16 12.73 12.05
N LYS A 149 17.38 13.47 13.15
CA LYS A 149 16.46 13.52 14.31
C LYS A 149 15.44 14.67 14.27
N MET A 150 15.53 15.53 13.26
CA MET A 150 14.67 16.73 13.15
C MET A 150 13.31 16.45 12.49
N SER A 151 13.13 15.28 11.87
CA SER A 151 11.84 14.88 11.29
C SER A 151 10.86 14.51 12.40
N SER A 152 9.68 15.14 12.39
CA SER A 152 8.59 14.86 13.35
C SER A 152 7.49 13.96 12.78
N THR A 153 7.48 13.71 11.47
CA THR A 153 6.37 13.04 10.78
C THR A 153 6.68 11.60 10.38
N HIS A 154 7.95 11.27 10.18
CA HIS A 154 8.39 9.93 9.78
C HIS A 154 9.84 9.67 10.19
N ARG A 155 10.18 8.39 10.37
CA ARG A 155 11.54 7.95 10.67
C ARG A 155 12.45 8.24 9.46
N GLN A 156 13.70 8.58 9.75
CA GLN A 156 14.74 8.90 8.76
C GLN A 156 15.96 8.00 9.00
N ASP A 157 15.69 6.71 9.18
CA ASP A 157 16.65 5.66 9.50
C ASP A 157 16.55 4.48 8.53
N ILE A 158 17.50 3.55 8.63
CA ILE A 158 17.67 2.41 7.74
C ILE A 158 17.74 1.08 8.51
N ASP A 159 17.46 1.08 9.81
CA ASP A 159 17.65 -0.07 10.70
C ASP A 159 16.55 -1.15 10.61
N TRP A 160 15.45 -0.86 9.91
CA TRP A 160 14.27 -1.72 9.83
C TRP A 160 14.01 -2.32 8.44
N PHE A 161 14.83 -2.02 7.43
CA PHE A 161 14.70 -2.56 6.08
C PHE A 161 16.04 -2.69 5.37
N LYS A 162 16.03 -3.38 4.23
CA LYS A 162 17.17 -3.49 3.32
C LYS A 162 16.71 -3.15 1.91
N VAL A 163 17.62 -2.62 1.11
CA VAL A 163 17.43 -2.33 -0.32
C VAL A 163 18.38 -3.19 -1.15
#